data_AF-A0A967HZE3-F1
#
_entry.id   AF-A0A967HZE3-F1
#
_cell.length_a   1.000
_cell.length_b   1.000
_cell.length_c   1.000
_cell.angle_alpha   90.00
_cell.angle_beta   90.00
_cell.angle_gamma   90.00
#
_symmetry.space_group_name_H-M   'P 1'
#
loop_
_entity.id
_entity.type
_entity.pdbx_description
1 polymer ?
#
loop_
_entity_poly.entity_id
_entity_poly.type
_entity_poly.pdbx_seq_one_letter_code
_entity_poly.pdbx_strand_id
1 'polypeptide(L)' 'GMGYVGCGSLDELRQKATFIRITSAGLKESHVHDVIITKEAPNYQIDWK' A
#
# COMPACT_ATOMS: atom_id res chain seq x y z
N GLY A 1 -7.02 -1.07 -4.68
CA GLY A 1 -6.39 0.05 -5.41
C GLY A 1 -7.43 0.88 -6.12
N MET A 2 -7.81 0.51 -7.34
CA MET A 2 -8.75 1.28 -8.18
C MET A 2 -10.09 1.63 -7.52
N GLY A 3 -10.66 0.74 -6.71
CA GLY A 3 -11.89 1.02 -5.97
C GLY A 3 -11.77 2.17 -4.94
N TYR A 4 -10.62 2.32 -4.27
CA TYR A 4 -10.39 3.42 -3.32
C TYR A 4 -10.39 4.80 -3.99
N VAL A 5 -10.08 4.84 -5.29
CA VAL A 5 -10.01 6.05 -6.10
C VAL A 5 -11.14 6.13 -7.12
N GLY A 6 -12.17 5.27 -7.00
CA GLY A 6 -13.37 5.30 -7.85
C GLY A 6 -13.11 5.09 -9.35
N CYS A 7 -12.11 4.29 -9.72
CA CYS A 7 -11.74 4.05 -11.11
C CYS A 7 -12.24 2.68 -11.60
N GLY A 8 -12.98 2.66 -12.71
CA GLY A 8 -13.48 1.43 -13.35
C GLY A 8 -12.54 0.86 -14.40
N SER A 9 -11.60 1.66 -14.91
CA SER A 9 -10.60 1.25 -15.91
C SER A 9 -9.20 1.78 -15.61
N LEU A 10 -8.19 1.24 -16.31
CA LEU A 10 -6.80 1.68 -16.16
C LEU A 10 -6.59 3.11 -16.68
N ASP A 11 -7.32 3.53 -17.72
CA ASP A 11 -7.20 4.89 -18.24
C ASP A 11 -7.77 5.91 -17.25
N GLU A 12 -8.88 5.57 -16.58
CA GLU A 12 -9.40 6.42 -15.51
C GLU A 12 -8.42 6.53 -14.35
N LEU A 13 -7.78 5.42 -13.96
CA LEU A 13 -6.78 5.43 -12.89
C LEU A 13 -5.61 6.36 -13.24
N ARG A 14 -5.09 6.28 -14.46
CA ARG A 14 -3.96 7.11 -14.92
C ARG A 14 -4.30 8.60 -14.93
N GLN A 15 -5.56 8.95 -15.19
CA GLN A 15 -6.00 10.34 -15.28
C GLN A 15 -6.44 10.94 -13.94
N LYS A 16 -7.09 10.14 -13.08
CA LYS A 16 -7.75 10.63 -11.85
C LYS A 16 -6.91 10.42 -10.58
N ALA A 17 -6.01 9.43 -10.55
CA ALA A 17 -5.25 9.12 -9.35
C ALA A 17 -4.33 10.29 -8.95
N THR A 18 -4.27 10.57 -7.65
CA THR A 18 -3.38 11.58 -7.09
C THR A 18 -2.43 10.92 -6.10
N PHE A 19 -1.16 11.26 -6.18
CA PHE A 19 -0.13 10.78 -5.26
C PHE A 19 0.23 11.87 -4.25
N ILE A 20 0.56 11.44 -3.03
CA ILE A 20 1.14 12.28 -2.01
C ILE A 20 2.54 11.79 -1.68
N ARG A 21 3.43 12.71 -1.29
CA ARG A 21 4.76 12.36 -0.81
C ARG A 21 4.69 12.03 0.68
N ILE A 22 5.27 10.90 1.08
CA ILE A 22 5.38 10.49 2.48
C ILE A 22 6.82 10.58 2.97
N THR A 23 6.99 10.63 4.28
CA THR A 23 8.30 10.57 4.94
C THR A 23 8.73 9.12 5.16
N SER A 24 10.00 8.89 5.53
CA SER A 24 10.46 7.56 5.93
C SER A 24 9.74 7.02 7.18
N ALA A 25 9.29 7.91 8.07
CA ALA A 25 8.46 7.53 9.21
C ALA A 25 7.06 7.07 8.74
N GLY A 26 6.44 7.82 7.81
CA GLY A 26 5.15 7.42 7.21
C GLY A 26 5.24 6.12 6.42
N LEU A 27 6.41 5.79 5.83
CA LEU A 27 6.64 4.48 5.23
C LEU A 27 6.56 3.37 6.29
N LYS A 28 7.30 3.50 7.40
CA LYS A 28 7.27 2.50 8.50
C LYS A 28 5.86 2.33 9.06
N GLU A 29 5.13 3.44 9.23
CA GLU A 29 3.72 3.44 9.66
C GLU A 29 2.80 2.73 8.66
N SER A 30 3.06 2.85 7.36
CA SER A 30 2.25 2.18 6.33
C SER A 30 2.46 0.66 6.29
N HIS A 31 3.63 0.18 6.72
CA HIS A 31 3.91 -1.25 6.87
C HIS A 31 3.28 -1.80 8.16
N VAL A 32 3.14 -3.12 8.26
CA VAL A 32 2.81 -3.78 9.52
C VAL A 32 3.90 -3.45 10.54
N HIS A 33 3.52 -2.85 11.66
CA HIS A 33 4.41 -2.45 12.74
C HIS A 33 3.81 -2.81 14.11
N ASP A 34 4.69 -3.00 15.10
CA ASP A 34 4.35 -3.25 16.51
C ASP A 34 3.44 -4.46 16.80
N VAL A 35 3.52 -5.49 15.95
CA VAL A 35 2.77 -6.76 16.13
C VAL A 35 3.63 -7.97 15.82
N ILE A 36 3.27 -9.11 16.41
CA ILE A 36 3.85 -10.41 16.09
C ILE A 36 3.00 -11.06 15.00
N ILE A 37 3.59 -11.35 13.84
CA ILE A 37 2.94 -12.09 12.77
C ILE A 37 2.88 -13.57 13.17
N THR A 38 1.67 -14.06 13.47
CA THR A 38 1.43 -15.44 13.89
C THR A 38 1.10 -16.37 12.73
N LYS A 39 0.72 -15.80 11.58
CA LYS A 39 0.42 -16.54 10.35
C LYS A 39 0.84 -15.70 9.15
N GLU A 40 1.45 -16.37 8.17
CA GLU A 40 1.88 -15.73 6.94
C GLU A 40 0.69 -15.29 6.07
N ALA A 41 0.81 -14.10 5.48
CA ALA A 41 -0.14 -13.60 4.51
C ALA A 41 0.36 -13.92 3.09
N PRO A 42 -0.52 -14.42 2.20
CA PRO A 42 -0.13 -14.81 0.84
C PRO A 42 0.29 -13.62 -0.04
N ASN A 43 -0.07 -12.39 0.36
CA ASN A 43 0.17 -11.15 -0.36
C ASN A 43 1.04 -10.14 0.42
N TYR A 44 1.62 -10.54 1.55
CA TYR A 44 2.47 -9.66 2.36
C TYR A 44 3.63 -10.44 2.96
N GLN A 45 4.79 -10.33 2.30
CA GLN A 45 6.05 -10.90 2.73
C GLN A 45 6.99 -9.77 3.11
N ILE A 46 7.69 -9.92 4.23
CA ILE A 46 8.69 -8.94 4.64
C ILE A 46 10.04 -9.45 4.15
N ASP A 47 10.53 -8.87 3.05
CA ASP A 47 11.87 -9.16 2.52
C ASP A 47 12.90 -8.33 3.31
N TRP A 48 13.42 -8.90 4.40
CA TRP A 48 14.49 -8.31 5.20
C TRP A 48 15.87 -8.68 4.65
N LYS A 49 16.14 -8.35 3.39
CA LYS A 49 17.50 -8.42 2.82
C LYS A 49 18.25 -7.11 2.96
#